data_AF-A0A6A5ZZ23-F1
#
_entry.id   AF-A0A6A5ZZ23-F1
#
_cell.length_a   1.000
_cell.length_b   1.000
_cell.length_c   1.000
_cell.angle_alpha   90.00
_cell.angle_beta   90.00
_cell.angle_gamma   90.00
#
_symmetry.space_group_name_H-M   'P 1'
#
loop_
_entity.id
_entity.type
_entity.pdbx_description
1 polymer ?
#
loop_
_entity_poly.entity_id
_entity_poly.type
_entity_poly.pdbx_seq_one_letter_code
_entity_poly.pdbx_strand_id
1 'polypeptide(L)'
;MKTSAILSTLTLFFASSVSAQAACDAAAAAIPACGASCISTAAGAQGCPTVASDYTCLCAHEAAIETAARSCVLTACGFLEALNVQSKAKAVCDCVNGA
;
A
#
# COMPACT_ATOMS: atom_id res chain seq x y z
N MET A 1 -6.22 -29.78 42.75
CA MET A 1 -6.40 -29.81 41.29
C MET A 1 -7.81 -29.37 40.94
N LYS A 2 -8.10 -28.06 40.92
CA LYS A 2 -9.41 -27.53 40.46
C LYS A 2 -9.37 -26.00 40.34
N THR A 3 -9.36 -25.51 39.12
CA THR A 3 -9.84 -24.21 38.61
C THR A 3 -9.29 -24.10 37.19
N SER A 4 -9.93 -23.53 36.18
CA SER A 4 -11.29 -23.10 35.93
C SER A 4 -11.29 -22.81 34.42
N ALA A 5 -12.45 -22.91 33.81
CA ALA A 5 -12.71 -22.56 32.42
C ALA A 5 -11.96 -21.31 31.95
N ILE A 6 -11.38 -21.37 30.74
CA ILE A 6 -11.15 -20.17 29.95
C ILE A 6 -11.67 -20.46 28.55
N LEU A 7 -12.72 -19.71 28.25
CA LEU A 7 -13.56 -19.71 27.08
C LEU A 7 -12.76 -19.63 25.78
N SER A 8 -13.19 -20.45 24.81
CA SER A 8 -13.11 -20.13 23.40
C SER A 8 -13.67 -18.74 23.16
N THR A 9 -12.84 -17.77 22.79
CA THR A 9 -13.19 -16.61 21.95
C THR A 9 -11.93 -15.79 21.66
N LEU A 10 -11.26 -16.06 20.53
CA LEU A 10 -10.47 -15.03 19.85
C LEU A 10 -10.40 -15.32 18.34
N THR A 11 -11.58 -15.28 17.70
CA THR A 11 -11.73 -15.33 16.24
C THR A 11 -12.01 -13.94 15.65
N LEU A 12 -11.34 -12.89 16.11
CA LEU A 12 -11.51 -11.53 15.55
C LEU A 12 -10.22 -10.72 15.72
N PHE A 13 -9.23 -10.92 14.83
CA PHE A 13 -8.10 -10.00 14.67
C PHE A 13 -7.76 -9.79 13.18
N PHE A 14 -8.80 -9.59 12.37
CA PHE A 14 -8.68 -9.17 10.97
C PHE A 14 -9.57 -7.96 10.65
N ALA A 15 -9.98 -7.19 11.67
CA ALA A 15 -10.80 -5.99 11.49
C ALA A 15 -10.00 -4.68 11.50
N SER A 16 -8.70 -4.71 11.84
CA SER A 16 -7.87 -3.49 11.89
C SER A 16 -7.26 -3.14 10.54
N SER A 17 -7.12 -4.11 9.63
CA SER A 17 -6.53 -3.89 8.31
C SER A 17 -7.46 -3.09 7.39
N VAL A 18 -8.78 -3.28 7.52
CA VAL A 18 -9.76 -2.56 6.68
C VAL A 18 -9.87 -1.09 7.05
N SER A 19 -9.68 -0.72 8.33
CA SER A 19 -9.69 0.69 8.75
C SER A 19 -8.43 1.43 8.32
N ALA A 20 -7.27 0.77 8.35
CA ALA A 20 -6.02 1.34 7.85
C ALA A 20 -6.06 1.48 6.32
N GLN A 21 -6.53 0.46 5.61
CA GLN A 21 -6.70 0.50 4.16
C GLN A 21 -7.68 1.62 3.76
N ALA A 22 -8.85 1.69 4.39
CA ALA A 22 -9.85 2.73 4.14
C ALA A 22 -9.37 4.14 4.52
N ALA A 23 -8.53 4.28 5.55
CA ALA A 23 -7.93 5.55 5.91
C ALA A 23 -6.88 6.02 4.87
N CYS A 24 -6.16 5.09 4.27
CA CYS A 24 -5.12 5.38 3.28
C CYS A 24 -5.63 5.42 1.83
N ASP A 25 -6.85 4.95 1.55
CA ASP A 25 -7.52 5.07 0.26
C ASP A 25 -7.57 6.52 -0.25
N ALA A 26 -7.79 7.49 0.65
CA ALA A 26 -7.78 8.91 0.29
C ALA A 26 -6.39 9.39 -0.18
N ALA A 27 -5.31 8.88 0.43
CA ALA A 27 -3.94 9.18 0.01
C ALA A 27 -3.59 8.46 -1.31
N ALA A 28 -4.07 7.23 -1.50
CA ALA A 28 -3.88 6.47 -2.73
C ALA A 28 -4.65 7.07 -3.91
N ALA A 29 -5.86 7.58 -3.67
CA ALA A 29 -6.66 8.30 -4.67
C ALA A 29 -6.01 9.63 -5.12
N ALA A 30 -5.10 10.18 -4.32
CA ALA A 30 -4.32 11.36 -4.69
C ALA A 30 -3.11 11.03 -5.60
N ILE A 31 -2.81 9.75 -5.83
CA ILE A 31 -1.74 9.34 -6.75
C ILE A 31 -2.19 9.65 -8.19
N PRO A 32 -1.36 10.36 -8.98
CA PRO A 32 -1.65 10.65 -10.37
C PRO A 32 -1.90 9.37 -11.19
N ALA A 33 -2.94 9.38 -12.02
CA ALA A 33 -3.30 8.24 -12.87
C ALA A 33 -2.17 7.82 -13.83
N CYS A 34 -1.32 8.77 -14.25
CA CYS A 34 -0.15 8.50 -15.08
C CYS A 34 0.85 7.55 -14.40
N GLY A 35 0.92 7.55 -13.06
CA GLY A 35 1.82 6.71 -12.26
C GLY A 35 1.13 5.49 -11.65
N ALA A 36 -0.17 5.54 -11.42
CA ALA A 36 -0.94 4.46 -10.79
C ALA A 36 -0.81 3.11 -11.54
N SER A 37 -0.85 3.13 -12.87
CA SER A 37 -0.65 1.93 -13.71
C SER A 37 0.77 1.37 -13.60
N CYS A 38 1.78 2.24 -13.54
CA CYS A 38 3.18 1.85 -13.39
C CYS A 38 3.43 1.19 -12.02
N ILE A 39 2.88 1.78 -10.96
CA ILE A 39 2.97 1.23 -9.60
C ILE A 39 2.25 -0.11 -9.55
N SER A 40 1.09 -0.26 -10.20
CA SER A 40 0.34 -1.52 -10.26
C SER A 40 1.11 -2.64 -10.95
N THR A 41 1.75 -2.36 -12.08
CA THR A 41 2.64 -3.31 -12.77
C THR A 41 3.84 -3.69 -11.91
N ALA A 42 4.49 -2.71 -11.28
CA ALA A 42 5.65 -2.95 -10.42
C ALA A 42 5.27 -3.75 -9.17
N ALA A 43 4.13 -3.46 -8.56
CA ALA A 43 3.57 -4.19 -7.42
C ALA A 43 3.28 -5.65 -7.75
N GLY A 44 2.66 -5.91 -8.92
CA GLY A 44 2.41 -7.27 -9.40
C GLY A 44 3.71 -8.07 -9.57
N ALA A 45 4.81 -7.42 -9.99
CA ALA A 45 6.12 -8.06 -10.08
C ALA A 45 6.72 -8.42 -8.70
N GLN A 46 6.27 -7.78 -7.61
CA GLN A 46 6.67 -8.10 -6.23
C GLN A 46 5.71 -9.08 -5.54
N GLY A 47 4.69 -9.59 -6.25
CA GLY A 47 3.70 -10.48 -5.67
C GLY A 47 2.65 -9.77 -4.80
N CYS A 48 2.61 -8.44 -4.81
CA CYS A 48 1.54 -7.71 -4.17
C CYS A 48 0.29 -7.74 -5.06
N PRO A 49 -0.89 -8.11 -4.52
CA PRO A 49 -2.13 -7.90 -5.24
C PRO A 49 -2.29 -6.40 -5.50
N THR A 50 -3.08 -6.05 -6.51
CA THR A 50 -3.28 -4.70 -7.04
C THR A 50 -3.21 -3.57 -6.00
N VAL A 51 -2.69 -2.41 -6.41
CA VAL A 51 -2.41 -1.24 -5.55
C VAL A 51 -3.51 -0.81 -4.59
N ALA A 52 -4.77 -1.13 -4.86
CA ALA A 52 -5.91 -0.75 -4.03
C ALA A 52 -6.17 -1.71 -2.85
N SER A 53 -5.56 -2.89 -2.79
CA SER A 53 -6.01 -3.95 -1.85
C SER A 53 -5.01 -4.32 -0.76
N ASP A 54 -3.70 -4.11 -0.98
CA ASP A 54 -2.67 -4.41 0.03
C ASP A 54 -1.61 -3.31 0.08
N TYR A 55 -1.92 -2.19 0.75
CA TYR A 55 -0.94 -1.13 0.93
C TYR A 55 0.22 -1.61 1.82
N THR A 56 -0.05 -2.52 2.76
CA THR A 56 0.98 -3.18 3.57
C THR A 56 2.01 -3.92 2.71
N CYS A 57 1.57 -4.64 1.68
CA CYS A 57 2.50 -5.33 0.77
C CYS A 57 3.29 -4.32 -0.08
N LEU A 58 2.59 -3.32 -0.65
CA LEU A 58 3.23 -2.26 -1.42
C LEU A 58 4.35 -1.58 -0.63
N CYS A 59 4.10 -1.26 0.63
CA CYS A 59 5.04 -0.55 1.49
C CYS A 59 6.14 -1.46 2.04
N ALA A 60 5.86 -2.75 2.25
CA ALA A 60 6.91 -3.73 2.54
C ALA A 60 7.92 -3.88 1.39
N HIS A 61 7.50 -3.62 0.16
CA HIS A 61 8.31 -3.71 -1.05
C HIS A 61 8.60 -2.35 -1.71
N GLU A 62 8.47 -1.23 -0.98
CA GLU A 62 8.48 0.13 -1.55
C GLU A 62 9.70 0.37 -2.45
N ALA A 63 10.90 -0.01 -2.01
CA ALA A 63 12.15 0.27 -2.71
C ALA A 63 12.26 -0.51 -4.03
N ALA A 64 11.74 -1.74 -4.05
CA ALA A 64 11.70 -2.59 -5.23
C ALA A 64 10.66 -2.08 -6.24
N ILE A 65 9.48 -1.69 -5.74
CA ILE A 65 8.40 -1.11 -6.55
C ILE A 65 8.82 0.22 -7.14
N GLU A 66 9.38 1.14 -6.35
CA GLU A 66 9.90 2.43 -6.81
C GLU A 66 10.93 2.24 -7.92
N THR A 67 11.86 1.30 -7.74
CA THR A 67 12.89 1.01 -8.74
C THR A 67 12.30 0.46 -10.04
N ALA A 68 11.31 -0.43 -9.95
CA ALA A 68 10.64 -1.00 -11.10
C ALA A 68 9.70 0.00 -11.80
N ALA A 69 9.03 0.88 -11.05
CA ALA A 69 8.08 1.85 -11.57
C ALA A 69 8.77 3.10 -12.15
N ARG A 70 9.97 3.49 -11.65
CA ARG A 70 10.66 4.73 -12.00
C ARG A 70 10.72 5.03 -13.50
N SER A 71 11.14 4.07 -14.31
CA SER A 71 11.24 4.27 -15.77
C SER A 71 9.86 4.52 -16.40
N CYS A 72 8.87 3.71 -16.02
CA CYS A 72 7.49 3.85 -16.49
C CYS A 72 6.89 5.20 -16.08
N VAL A 73 7.05 5.59 -14.82
CA VAL A 73 6.51 6.85 -14.29
C VAL A 73 7.17 8.05 -14.98
N LEU A 74 8.50 8.02 -15.18
CA LEU A 74 9.20 9.10 -15.90
C LEU A 74 8.72 9.24 -17.35
N THR A 75 8.46 8.13 -18.05
CA THR A 75 7.95 8.14 -19.42
C THR A 75 6.48 8.56 -19.49
N ALA A 76 5.63 8.10 -18.57
CA ALA A 76 4.19 8.32 -18.60
C ALA A 76 3.75 9.67 -18.01
N CYS A 77 4.42 10.13 -16.95
CA CYS A 77 4.08 11.35 -16.22
C CYS A 77 4.99 12.54 -16.57
N GLY A 78 6.22 12.27 -17.05
CA GLY A 78 7.28 13.27 -17.10
C GLY A 78 7.92 13.53 -15.74
N PHE A 79 9.04 14.27 -15.73
CA PHE A 79 9.90 14.39 -14.54
C PHE A 79 9.21 15.04 -13.34
N LEU A 80 8.49 16.15 -13.54
CA LEU A 80 7.83 16.88 -12.45
C LEU A 80 6.71 16.04 -11.80
N GLU A 81 5.86 15.41 -12.60
CA GLU A 81 4.80 14.55 -12.06
C GLU A 81 5.33 13.22 -11.52
N ALA A 82 6.47 12.73 -11.99
CA ALA A 82 7.12 11.56 -11.37
C ALA A 82 7.50 11.83 -9.91
N LEU A 83 8.00 13.03 -9.60
CA LEU A 83 8.28 13.43 -8.22
C LEU A 83 6.99 13.55 -7.38
N ASN A 84 5.91 14.02 -8.00
CA ASN A 84 4.59 14.08 -7.37
C ASN A 84 4.08 12.67 -7.04
N VAL A 85 4.10 11.75 -8.01
CA VAL A 85 3.74 10.33 -7.85
C VAL A 85 4.52 9.70 -6.71
N GLN A 86 5.84 9.86 -6.67
CA GLN A 86 6.68 9.32 -5.60
C GLN A 86 6.29 9.89 -4.22
N SER A 87 6.07 11.20 -4.13
CA SER A 87 5.65 11.85 -2.88
C SER A 87 4.29 11.32 -2.40
N LYS A 88 3.32 11.11 -3.30
CA LYS A 88 2.01 10.56 -2.96
C LYS A 88 2.08 9.09 -2.59
N ALA A 89 2.86 8.28 -3.31
CA ALA A 89 3.10 6.87 -2.97
C ALA A 89 3.71 6.73 -1.58
N LYS A 90 4.69 7.59 -1.24
CA LYS A 90 5.27 7.61 0.10
C LYS A 90 4.25 8.01 1.18
N ALA A 91 3.37 8.97 0.90
CA ALA A 91 2.31 9.36 1.83
C ALA A 91 1.34 8.21 2.15
N VAL A 92 1.10 7.30 1.19
CA VAL A 92 0.34 6.07 1.45
C VAL A 92 1.07 5.18 2.45
N CYS A 93 2.38 4.98 2.29
CA CYS A 93 3.15 4.16 3.22
C CYS A 93 3.30 4.77 4.61
N ASP A 94 3.48 6.09 4.68
CA ASP A 94 3.48 6.81 5.96
C ASP A 94 2.12 6.67 6.67
N CYS A 95 1.01 6.65 5.91
CA CYS A 95 -0.33 6.38 6.43
C CYS A 95 -0.45 4.94 6.96
N VAL A 96 -0.01 3.92 6.20
CA VAL A 96 -0.06 2.51 6.61
C VAL A 96 0.76 2.26 7.88
N ASN A 97 1.95 2.85 7.97
CA ASN A 97 2.83 2.71 9.12
C ASN A 97 2.35 3.48 10.36
N GLY A 98 1.42 4.43 10.20
CA GLY A 98 0.81 5.19 11.28
C GLY A 98 -0.61 4.78 11.66
N ALA A 99 -1.21 3.82 10.93
CA ALA A 99 -2.59 3.35 11.10
C ALA A 99 -2.73 2.14 12.03
#